data_AF-A0A537KV64-F1
#
_entry.id   AF-A0A537KV64-F1
#
_cell.length_a   1.000
_cell.length_b   1.000
_cell.length_c   1.000
_cell.angle_alpha   90.00
_cell.angle_beta   90.00
_cell.angle_gamma   90.00
#
_symmetry.space_group_name_H-M   'P 1'
#
loop_
_entity.id
_entity.type
_entity.pdbx_description
1 polymer ?
#
loop_
_entity_poly.entity_id
_entity_poly.type
_entity_poly.pdbx_seq_one_letter_code
_entity_poly.pdbx_strand_id
1 'polypeptide(L)'
;MIAKNFALGAARLAVLALAVAGAPCPAAADGLQPGYWKITSTPEVNGAPAPPQEKMRCMSPAETADLGQTFSPQANTINATCERVEHALTPDSLTWRLACTGQVTMEVAGAFKFETPQRYVAEVRTQMTIVGQTVSSRVTIEGERVGECP
;
A
#
# COMPACT_ATOMS: atom_id res chain seq x y z
N MET A 1 -29.71 -23.78 83.46
CA MET A 1 -28.30 -24.22 83.63
C MET A 1 -27.56 -23.92 82.35
N ILE A 2 -26.32 -23.48 82.52
CA ILE A 2 -25.41 -22.85 81.56
C ILE A 2 -24.85 -23.89 80.57
N ALA A 3 -24.77 -23.55 79.28
CA ALA A 3 -23.72 -24.07 78.41
C ALA A 3 -23.26 -22.99 77.42
N LYS A 4 -21.96 -22.75 77.42
CA LYS A 4 -21.22 -21.64 76.81
C LYS A 4 -20.89 -21.88 75.33
N ASN A 5 -20.75 -20.74 74.65
CA ASN A 5 -20.10 -20.43 73.38
C ASN A 5 -19.02 -21.40 72.86
N PHE A 6 -19.03 -21.62 71.55
CA PHE A 6 -17.82 -21.70 70.72
C PHE A 6 -17.97 -20.77 69.52
N ALA A 7 -17.01 -19.86 69.39
CA ALA A 7 -16.85 -18.93 68.27
C ALA A 7 -16.00 -19.56 67.17
N LEU A 8 -16.21 -19.13 65.91
CA LEU A 8 -15.28 -19.07 64.76
C LEU A 8 -16.19 -18.77 63.54
N GLY A 9 -16.10 -17.69 62.76
CA GLY A 9 -14.98 -16.82 62.44
C GLY A 9 -14.66 -16.98 60.94
N ALA A 10 -15.09 -16.01 60.12
CA ALA A 10 -14.70 -15.76 58.71
C ALA A 10 -15.08 -16.86 57.67
N ALA A 11 -15.30 -16.62 56.39
CA ALA A 11 -14.93 -15.51 55.52
C ALA A 11 -15.93 -15.40 54.36
N ARG A 12 -16.26 -14.16 53.96
CA ARG A 12 -16.85 -13.86 52.65
C ARG A 12 -15.76 -14.01 51.60
N LEU A 13 -15.94 -14.89 50.62
CA LEU A 13 -15.13 -14.92 49.40
C LEU A 13 -16.06 -15.05 48.20
N ALA A 14 -16.46 -13.89 47.67
CA ALA A 14 -17.05 -13.77 46.35
C ALA A 14 -15.93 -13.96 45.32
N VAL A 15 -15.96 -15.08 44.59
CA VAL A 15 -15.07 -15.30 43.45
C VAL A 15 -15.70 -14.65 42.23
N LEU A 16 -15.27 -13.43 41.92
CA LEU A 16 -15.57 -12.75 40.67
C LEU A 16 -14.57 -13.28 39.62
N ALA A 17 -14.97 -14.27 38.83
CA ALA A 17 -14.16 -14.73 37.71
C ALA A 17 -14.21 -13.67 36.60
N LEU A 18 -13.14 -12.90 36.45
CA LEU A 18 -12.92 -11.99 35.33
C LEU A 18 -12.90 -12.81 34.03
N ALA A 19 -13.92 -12.62 33.19
CA ALA A 19 -13.86 -13.02 31.80
C ALA A 19 -12.79 -12.17 31.10
N VAL A 20 -11.64 -12.76 30.80
CA VAL A 20 -10.66 -12.16 29.90
C VAL A 20 -11.27 -12.24 28.50
N ALA A 21 -11.98 -11.19 28.11
CA ALA A 21 -12.34 -10.97 26.72
C ALA A 21 -11.04 -10.77 25.94
N GLY A 22 -10.60 -11.81 25.24
CA GLY A 22 -9.62 -11.66 24.17
C GLY A 22 -10.23 -10.75 23.12
N ALA A 23 -9.87 -9.47 23.17
CA ALA A 23 -10.19 -8.54 22.11
C ALA A 23 -9.57 -9.10 20.82
N PRO A 24 -10.34 -9.35 19.76
CA PRO A 24 -9.72 -9.58 18.46
C PRO A 24 -8.92 -8.32 18.14
N CYS A 25 -7.59 -8.43 18.07
CA CYS A 25 -6.79 -7.40 17.43
C CYS A 25 -7.30 -7.32 16.00
N PRO A 26 -7.91 -6.20 15.56
CA PRO A 26 -8.03 -6.00 14.14
C PRO A 26 -6.59 -5.90 13.64
N ALA A 27 -6.12 -6.89 12.88
CA ALA A 27 -5.01 -6.70 11.97
C ALA A 27 -5.50 -5.78 10.84
N ALA A 28 -5.86 -4.56 11.22
CA ALA A 28 -6.22 -3.50 10.30
C ALA A 28 -4.90 -2.97 9.77
N ALA A 29 -4.61 -3.29 8.50
CA ALA A 29 -3.77 -2.53 7.59
C ALA A 29 -2.81 -1.55 8.28
N ASP A 30 -1.75 -2.08 8.90
CA ASP A 30 -0.57 -1.28 9.10
C ASP A 30 -0.11 -0.94 7.68
N GLY A 31 -0.35 0.31 7.25
CA GLY A 31 0.08 0.78 5.94
C GLY A 31 1.58 0.54 5.72
N LEU A 32 2.10 0.85 4.54
CA LEU A 32 3.51 0.63 4.27
C LEU A 32 4.40 1.27 5.36
N GLN A 33 5.44 0.57 5.75
CA GLN A 33 6.38 1.06 6.76
C GLN A 33 7.36 2.06 6.13
N PRO A 34 7.67 3.17 6.82
CA PRO A 34 8.76 4.03 6.41
C PRO A 34 10.09 3.27 6.48
N GLY A 35 11.06 3.68 5.68
CA GLY A 35 12.40 3.09 5.66
C GLY A 35 12.98 3.03 4.26
N TYR A 36 13.97 2.15 4.10
CA TYR A 36 14.69 1.96 2.85
C TYR A 36 14.11 0.79 2.07
N TRP A 37 13.78 1.04 0.81
CA TRP A 37 13.06 0.11 -0.04
C TRP A 37 13.88 -0.21 -1.29
N LYS A 38 13.95 -1.50 -1.62
CA LYS A 38 14.39 -1.99 -2.93
C LYS A 38 13.18 -2.06 -3.84
N ILE A 39 13.28 -1.42 -4.99
CA ILE A 39 12.24 -1.38 -6.02
C ILE A 39 12.82 -2.05 -7.26
N THR A 40 12.28 -3.21 -7.61
CA THR A 40 12.62 -3.94 -8.83
C THR A 40 11.54 -3.70 -9.87
N SER A 41 11.91 -3.24 -11.06
CA SER A 41 11.01 -2.94 -12.17
C SER A 41 11.38 -3.78 -13.39
N THR A 42 10.40 -4.47 -13.98
CA THR A 42 10.58 -5.30 -15.17
C THR A 42 9.77 -4.71 -16.31
N PRO A 43 10.40 -3.91 -17.19
CA PRO A 43 9.72 -3.28 -18.31
C PRO A 43 9.56 -4.22 -19.51
N GLU A 44 8.48 -4.02 -20.24
CA GLU A 44 8.15 -4.63 -21.53
C GLU A 44 7.64 -3.53 -22.47
N VAL A 45 8.10 -3.52 -23.72
CA VAL A 45 7.68 -2.57 -24.75
C VAL A 45 7.21 -3.36 -25.98
N ASN A 46 5.97 -3.14 -26.41
CA ASN A 46 5.35 -3.87 -27.51
C ASN A 46 5.50 -5.40 -27.40
N GLY A 47 5.37 -5.95 -26.19
CA GLY A 47 5.54 -7.38 -25.93
C GLY A 47 7.00 -7.84 -25.78
N ALA A 48 7.98 -6.99 -26.05
CA ALA A 48 9.40 -7.32 -25.93
C ALA A 48 9.92 -6.97 -24.52
N PRO A 49 10.44 -7.93 -23.74
CA PRO A 49 10.98 -7.66 -22.42
C PRO A 49 12.29 -6.87 -22.53
N ALA A 50 12.50 -5.95 -21.58
CA ALA A 50 13.75 -5.22 -21.40
C ALA A 50 14.41 -5.61 -20.05
N PRO A 51 15.72 -5.37 -19.86
CA PRO A 51 16.41 -5.77 -18.64
C PRO A 51 15.78 -5.17 -17.38
N PRO A 52 15.56 -5.97 -16.31
CA PRO A 52 15.06 -5.46 -15.04
C PRO A 52 15.97 -4.39 -14.45
N GLN A 53 15.37 -3.42 -13.78
CA GLN A 53 16.06 -2.33 -13.12
C GLN A 53 15.79 -2.40 -11.62
N GLU A 54 16.83 -2.28 -10.80
CA GLU A 54 16.70 -2.14 -9.36
C GLU A 54 17.04 -0.71 -8.95
N LYS A 55 16.20 -0.13 -8.10
CA LYS A 55 16.42 1.18 -7.50
C LYS A 55 16.17 1.11 -6.02
N MET A 56 17.00 1.81 -5.25
CA MET A 56 16.77 1.99 -3.83
C MET A 56 16.14 3.36 -3.59
N ARG A 57 15.17 3.43 -2.67
CA ARG A 57 14.55 4.69 -2.25
C ARG A 57 14.25 4.67 -0.76
N CYS A 58 14.52 5.78 -0.11
CA CYS A 58 13.99 6.08 1.21
C CYS A 58 12.55 6.58 1.11
N MET A 59 11.63 5.96 1.85
CA MET A 59 10.26 6.41 2.02
C MET A 59 10.07 6.88 3.45
N SER A 60 9.73 8.16 3.59
CA SER A 60 9.46 8.81 4.86
C SER A 60 8.10 8.39 5.43
N PRO A 61 7.85 8.64 6.74
CA PRO A 61 6.54 8.38 7.33
C PRO A 61 5.39 9.13 6.64
N ALA A 62 5.65 10.35 6.12
CA ALA A 62 4.64 11.12 5.40
C ALA A 62 4.29 10.47 4.06
N GLU A 63 5.29 9.95 3.34
CA GLU A 63 5.08 9.27 2.06
C GLU A 63 4.34 7.95 2.22
N THR A 64 4.61 7.19 3.29
CA THR A 64 3.88 5.94 3.53
C THR A 64 2.50 6.13 4.15
N ALA A 65 2.23 7.30 4.73
CA ALA A 65 0.90 7.70 5.19
C ALA A 65 -0.01 8.18 4.04
N ASP A 66 0.55 8.72 2.95
CA ASP A 66 -0.19 9.17 1.77
C ASP A 66 0.21 8.40 0.51
N LEU A 67 -0.26 7.16 0.42
CA LEU A 67 0.02 6.28 -0.72
C LEU A 67 -0.54 6.82 -2.03
N GLY A 68 -1.66 7.55 -1.98
CA GLY A 68 -2.25 8.20 -3.15
C GLY A 68 -1.30 9.21 -3.78
N GLN A 69 -0.70 10.08 -2.97
CA GLN A 69 0.29 11.05 -3.43
C GLN A 69 1.63 10.39 -3.81
N THR A 70 2.10 9.43 -3.03
CA THR A 70 3.41 8.79 -3.23
C THR A 70 3.50 7.93 -4.49
N PHE A 71 2.40 7.24 -4.85
CA PHE A 71 2.37 6.26 -5.94
C PHE A 71 1.52 6.66 -7.14
N SER A 72 0.85 7.83 -7.11
CA SER A 72 0.14 8.37 -8.28
C SER A 72 0.94 9.46 -8.98
N PRO A 73 0.96 9.48 -10.32
CA PRO A 73 1.55 10.56 -11.08
C PRO A 73 0.76 11.86 -10.89
N GLN A 74 1.47 12.98 -10.96
CA GLN A 74 0.87 14.29 -11.10
C GLN A 74 0.35 14.44 -12.54
N ALA A 75 -0.87 14.95 -12.71
CA ALA A 75 -1.53 15.07 -14.01
C ALA A 75 -1.02 16.25 -14.85
N ASN A 76 0.27 16.57 -14.76
CA ASN A 76 0.90 17.70 -15.44
C ASN A 76 2.01 17.18 -16.36
N THR A 77 1.77 17.19 -17.66
CA THR A 77 2.78 16.89 -18.68
C THR A 77 2.94 18.07 -19.63
N ILE A 78 4.16 18.38 -20.02
CA ILE A 78 4.44 19.45 -20.99
C ILE A 78 3.82 19.06 -22.34
N ASN A 79 3.00 19.92 -22.94
CA ASN A 79 2.35 19.77 -24.25
C ASN A 79 1.22 18.72 -24.37
N ALA A 80 0.69 18.22 -23.25
CA ALA A 80 -0.54 17.41 -23.25
C ALA A 80 -1.42 17.76 -22.03
N THR A 81 -2.74 17.76 -22.26
CA THR A 81 -3.73 17.91 -21.20
C THR A 81 -4.06 16.52 -20.67
N CYS A 82 -3.69 16.23 -19.44
CA CYS A 82 -3.97 14.96 -18.79
C CYS A 82 -5.15 15.10 -17.82
N GLU A 83 -6.15 14.24 -18.01
CA GLU A 83 -7.27 14.09 -17.10
C GLU A 83 -7.10 12.82 -16.26
N ARG A 84 -7.37 12.92 -14.96
CA ARG A 84 -7.44 11.76 -14.08
C ARG A 84 -8.82 11.13 -14.20
N VAL A 85 -8.88 10.03 -14.95
CA VAL A 85 -10.13 9.31 -15.25
C VAL A 85 -10.47 8.26 -14.20
N GLU A 86 -9.50 7.82 -13.41
CA GLU A 86 -9.71 6.91 -12.28
C GLU A 86 -8.71 7.21 -11.17
N HIS A 87 -9.17 7.14 -9.92
CA HIS A 87 -8.32 7.10 -8.75
C HIS A 87 -9.10 6.51 -7.57
N ALA A 88 -8.74 5.29 -7.18
CA ALA A 88 -9.32 4.59 -6.05
C ALA A 88 -8.21 4.14 -5.11
N LEU A 89 -8.28 4.59 -3.87
CA LEU A 89 -7.38 4.18 -2.79
C LEU A 89 -8.20 3.40 -1.76
N THR A 90 -7.73 2.21 -1.42
CA THR A 90 -8.22 1.39 -0.32
C THR A 90 -7.05 1.08 0.64
N PRO A 91 -7.29 0.42 1.78
CA PRO A 91 -6.20 0.08 2.70
C PRO A 91 -5.11 -0.81 2.08
N ASP A 92 -5.44 -1.61 1.07
CA ASP A 92 -4.53 -2.63 0.51
C ASP A 92 -4.25 -2.48 -0.99
N SER A 93 -4.78 -1.43 -1.63
CA SER A 93 -4.61 -1.21 -3.06
C SER A 93 -4.80 0.24 -3.48
N LEU A 94 -4.14 0.60 -4.56
CA LEU A 94 -4.29 1.87 -5.26
C LEU A 94 -4.44 1.59 -6.76
N THR A 95 -5.53 2.04 -7.36
CA THR A 95 -5.66 2.11 -8.81
C THR A 95 -5.79 3.56 -9.24
N TRP A 96 -5.13 3.91 -10.33
CA TRP A 96 -5.30 5.21 -10.97
C TRP A 96 -5.16 5.08 -12.47
N ARG A 97 -5.79 5.99 -13.19
CA ARG A 97 -5.67 6.09 -14.64
C ARG A 97 -5.68 7.55 -15.08
N LEU A 98 -4.75 7.88 -15.96
CA LEU A 98 -4.66 9.17 -16.64
C LEU A 98 -4.93 8.97 -18.13
N ALA A 99 -5.76 9.83 -18.69
CA ALA A 99 -5.95 9.97 -20.13
C ALA A 99 -5.42 11.33 -20.55
N CYS A 100 -4.45 11.36 -21.44
CA CYS A 100 -3.78 12.55 -21.92
C CYS A 100 -4.09 12.77 -23.41
N THR A 101 -4.48 13.99 -23.75
CA THR A 101 -4.78 14.41 -25.12
C THR A 101 -3.94 15.63 -25.51
N GLY A 102 -3.67 15.81 -26.81
CA GLY A 102 -2.80 16.87 -27.32
C GLY A 102 -2.06 16.43 -28.58
N GLN A 103 -0.78 16.79 -28.70
CA GLN A 103 0.08 16.33 -29.79
C GLN A 103 0.32 14.81 -29.75
N VAL A 104 0.19 14.23 -28.57
CA VAL A 104 0.25 12.79 -28.30
C VAL A 104 -1.04 12.41 -27.58
N THR A 105 -1.68 11.32 -28.02
CA THR A 105 -2.71 10.65 -27.22
C THR A 105 -2.03 9.58 -26.39
N MET A 106 -2.20 9.62 -25.07
CA MET A 106 -1.56 8.69 -24.16
C MET A 106 -2.52 8.30 -23.04
N GLU A 107 -2.60 7.02 -22.74
CA GLU A 107 -3.24 6.52 -21.53
C GLU A 107 -2.21 5.84 -20.64
N VAL A 108 -2.24 6.14 -19.36
CA VAL A 108 -1.37 5.53 -18.35
C VAL A 108 -2.25 5.04 -17.20
N ALA A 109 -2.13 3.77 -16.83
CA ALA A 109 -2.85 3.18 -15.71
C ALA A 109 -1.87 2.48 -14.77
N GLY A 110 -2.04 2.71 -13.47
CA GLY A 110 -1.31 2.01 -12.42
C GLY A 110 -2.26 1.22 -11.54
N ALA A 111 -1.87 0.00 -11.18
CA ALA A 111 -2.56 -0.84 -10.22
C ALA A 111 -1.54 -1.38 -9.21
N PHE A 112 -1.67 -0.96 -7.96
CA PHE A 112 -0.81 -1.31 -6.84
C PHE A 112 -1.59 -2.20 -5.85
N LYS A 113 -0.90 -3.20 -5.32
CA LYS A 113 -1.34 -4.03 -4.20
C LYS A 113 -0.32 -3.93 -3.08
N PHE A 114 -0.77 -3.47 -1.92
CA PHE A 114 0.03 -3.38 -0.70
C PHE A 114 -0.16 -4.69 0.07
N GLU A 115 0.68 -5.69 -0.21
CA GLU A 115 0.53 -7.06 0.27
C GLU A 115 0.83 -7.18 1.77
N THR A 116 1.88 -6.50 2.22
CA THR A 116 2.27 -6.44 3.63
C THR A 116 2.82 -5.03 3.95
N PRO A 117 3.03 -4.67 5.22
CA PRO A 117 3.67 -3.40 5.58
C PRO A 117 5.09 -3.24 4.99
N GLN A 118 5.71 -4.32 4.50
CA GLN A 118 7.08 -4.34 3.98
C GLN A 118 7.16 -4.79 2.51
N ARG A 119 6.02 -5.01 1.85
CA ARG A 119 5.98 -5.51 0.47
C ARG A 119 4.78 -4.96 -0.31
N TYR A 120 5.03 -4.53 -1.53
CA TYR A 120 3.98 -4.23 -2.50
C TYR A 120 4.34 -4.73 -3.89
N VAL A 121 3.32 -4.97 -4.70
CA VAL A 121 3.47 -5.25 -6.13
C VAL A 121 2.64 -4.27 -6.93
N ALA A 122 3.05 -3.95 -8.15
CA ALA A 122 2.27 -3.10 -9.03
C ALA A 122 2.46 -3.45 -10.49
N GLU A 123 1.49 -3.04 -11.30
CA GLU A 123 1.61 -3.00 -12.75
C GLU A 123 1.25 -1.61 -13.25
N VAL A 124 2.13 -1.04 -14.07
CA VAL A 124 1.88 0.21 -14.79
C VAL A 124 1.82 -0.10 -16.27
N ARG A 125 0.71 0.26 -16.93
CA ARG A 125 0.51 0.12 -18.36
C ARG A 125 0.44 1.49 -19.00
N THR A 126 1.13 1.65 -20.12
CA THR A 126 1.07 2.85 -20.93
C THR A 126 0.72 2.48 -22.36
N GLN A 127 -0.21 3.21 -22.95
CA GLN A 127 -0.48 3.18 -24.38
C GLN A 127 -0.29 4.59 -24.92
N MET A 128 0.49 4.73 -25.98
CA MET A 128 0.81 6.02 -26.57
C MET A 128 0.65 5.93 -28.08
N THR A 129 -0.12 6.84 -28.66
CA THR A 129 -0.28 6.95 -30.10
C THR A 129 0.46 8.20 -30.59
N ILE A 130 1.47 7.98 -31.43
CA ILE A 130 2.30 9.01 -32.04
C ILE A 130 2.20 8.84 -33.56
N VAL A 131 1.68 9.85 -34.27
CA VAL A 131 1.60 9.84 -35.75
C VAL A 131 0.94 8.56 -36.31
N GLY A 132 -0.16 8.12 -35.68
CA GLY A 132 -0.91 6.93 -36.08
C GLY A 132 -0.27 5.58 -35.72
N GLN A 133 0.94 5.57 -35.14
CA GLN A 133 1.56 4.38 -34.59
C GLN A 133 1.27 4.28 -33.09
N THR A 134 0.83 3.11 -32.65
CA THR A 134 0.60 2.85 -31.23
C THR A 134 1.77 2.08 -30.65
N VAL A 135 2.35 2.64 -29.59
CA VAL A 135 3.36 2.00 -28.75
C VAL A 135 2.70 1.66 -27.43
N SER A 136 2.92 0.43 -26.97
CA SER A 136 2.46 -0.03 -25.67
C SER A 136 3.65 -0.38 -24.80
N SER A 137 3.56 -0.07 -23.51
CA SER A 137 4.50 -0.56 -22.51
C SER A 137 3.79 -1.06 -21.27
N ARG A 138 4.44 -2.00 -20.62
CA ARG A 138 4.05 -2.56 -19.33
C ARG A 138 5.27 -2.57 -18.43
N VAL A 139 5.09 -2.22 -17.17
CA VAL A 139 6.12 -2.35 -16.15
C VAL A 139 5.50 -3.03 -14.95
N THR A 140 6.01 -4.22 -14.62
CA THR A 140 5.71 -4.83 -13.32
C THR A 140 6.73 -4.33 -12.29
N ILE A 141 6.27 -4.04 -11.10
CA ILE A 141 7.07 -3.45 -10.02
C ILE A 141 6.90 -4.30 -8.78
N GLU A 142 8.01 -4.60 -8.12
CA GLU A 142 8.06 -5.22 -6.80
C GLU A 142 8.81 -4.30 -5.86
N GLY A 143 8.20 -3.95 -4.73
CA GLY A 143 8.81 -3.15 -3.68
C GLY A 143 8.97 -3.96 -2.42
N GLU A 144 10.18 -4.00 -1.87
CA GLU A 144 10.52 -4.70 -0.64
C GLU A 144 11.29 -3.78 0.32
N ARG A 145 10.83 -3.67 1.56
CA ARG A 145 11.55 -2.92 2.59
C ARG A 145 12.77 -3.71 3.03
N VAL A 146 13.95 -3.08 2.97
CA VAL A 146 15.22 -3.71 3.32
C VAL A 146 15.81 -3.20 4.65
N GLY A 147 15.23 -2.16 5.24
CA GLY A 147 15.68 -1.65 6.54
C GLY A 147 15.30 -0.20 6.79
N GLU A 148 16.02 0.44 7.71
CA GLU A 148 15.92 1.88 7.97
C GLU A 148 16.65 2.69 6.91
N CYS A 149 16.29 3.96 6.79
CA CYS A 149 17.01 4.91 5.96
C CYS A 149 18.41 5.21 6.52
N PRO A 150 19.44 5.39 5.66
CA PRO A 150 20.76 5.86 6.07
C PRO A 150 20.75 7.24 6.73
#